data_AF-A0A318SWD6-F1
#
_entry.id   AF-A0A318SWD6-F1
#
_cell.length_a   1.000
_cell.length_b   1.000
_cell.length_c   1.000
_cell.angle_alpha   90.00
_cell.angle_beta   90.00
_cell.angle_gamma   90.00
#
_symmetry.space_group_name_H-M   'P 1'
#
loop_
_entity.id
_entity.type
_entity.pdbx_description
1 polymer ?
#
loop_
_entity_poly.entity_id
_entity_poly.type
_entity_poly.pdbx_seq_one_letter_code
_entity_poly.pdbx_strand_id
1 'polypeptide(L)'
;MTATHHKPEAIARGARMLRTALGASITRFLEDPAIIEVMLNPDGRLWVDQLSEGLAYTGEHLSAADGERIIRLVAHHVGAEVHSRSPRVSAELPETGERFEGVLPPVVTAPAFAIRKPAVAVFTLDDYVAAGIMTAEQAATLR
;
A
#
# COMPACT_ATOMS: atom_id res chain seq x y z
N MET A 1 -28.46 -17.68 -13.92
CA MET A 1 -28.12 -16.79 -12.80
C MET A 1 -27.52 -17.63 -11.69
N THR A 2 -26.21 -17.78 -11.66
CA THR A 2 -25.51 -18.63 -10.69
C THR A 2 -24.79 -17.69 -9.73
N ALA A 3 -25.40 -17.45 -8.57
CA ALA A 3 -24.81 -16.60 -7.54
C ALA A 3 -23.55 -17.27 -6.98
N THR A 4 -22.40 -16.68 -7.26
CA THR A 4 -21.09 -17.16 -6.84
C THR A 4 -20.93 -16.91 -5.33
N HIS A 5 -21.36 -17.87 -4.49
CA HIS A 5 -21.03 -17.89 -3.07
C HIS A 5 -19.54 -18.30 -2.88
N HIS A 6 -18.61 -17.41 -3.21
CA HIS A 6 -17.22 -17.53 -2.74
C HIS A 6 -17.14 -17.06 -1.27
N LYS A 7 -17.45 -18.05 -0.43
CA LYS A 7 -17.32 -18.20 1.03
C LYS A 7 -16.52 -17.12 1.78
N PRO A 8 -17.13 -16.38 2.72
CA PRO A 8 -16.43 -15.41 3.59
C PRO A 8 -15.21 -15.99 4.34
N GLU A 9 -15.19 -17.30 4.61
CA GLU A 9 -14.05 -18.00 5.21
C GLU A 9 -12.78 -18.02 4.33
N ALA A 10 -12.92 -18.06 3.01
CA ALA A 10 -11.77 -18.03 2.10
C ALA A 10 -11.10 -16.64 2.11
N ILE A 11 -11.93 -15.59 2.11
CA ILE A 11 -11.48 -14.19 2.21
C ILE A 11 -10.80 -13.94 3.56
N ALA A 12 -11.42 -14.38 4.66
CA ALA A 12 -10.86 -14.24 6.00
C ALA A 12 -9.53 -14.99 6.19
N ARG A 13 -9.38 -16.16 5.55
CA ARG A 13 -8.10 -16.88 5.52
C ARG A 13 -7.04 -16.14 4.71
N GLY A 14 -7.40 -15.61 3.54
CA GLY A 14 -6.50 -14.81 2.71
C GLY A 14 -5.99 -13.56 3.43
N ALA A 15 -6.88 -12.82 4.09
CA ALA A 15 -6.52 -11.64 4.89
C ALA A 15 -5.54 -11.99 6.02
N ARG A 16 -5.77 -13.10 6.72
CA ARG A 16 -4.87 -13.56 7.79
C ARG A 16 -3.50 -13.97 7.26
N MET A 17 -3.46 -14.72 6.16
CA MET A 17 -2.22 -15.11 5.51
C MET A 17 -1.42 -13.90 5.05
N LEU A 18 -2.08 -12.88 4.49
CA LEU A 18 -1.44 -11.63 4.11
C LEU A 18 -0.85 -10.91 5.33
N ARG A 19 -1.60 -10.76 6.43
CA ARG A 19 -1.07 -10.15 7.66
C ARG A 19 0.16 -10.90 8.21
N THR A 20 0.12 -12.23 8.22
CA THR A 20 1.30 -13.03 8.59
C THR A 20 2.46 -12.80 7.62
N ALA A 21 2.18 -12.64 6.33
CA ALA A 21 3.20 -12.43 5.31
C ALA A 21 3.91 -11.08 5.39
N LEU A 22 3.17 -10.00 5.69
CA LEU A 22 3.74 -8.66 5.92
C LEU A 22 4.71 -8.66 7.11
N GLY A 23 4.46 -9.53 8.10
CA GLY A 23 5.36 -9.69 9.24
C GLY A 23 5.31 -8.51 10.20
N ALA A 24 6.02 -8.64 11.33
CA ALA A 24 5.94 -7.68 12.43
C ALA A 24 6.46 -6.29 12.05
N SER A 25 7.50 -6.22 11.23
CA SER A 25 8.13 -4.95 10.85
C SER A 25 7.21 -4.06 10.02
N ILE A 26 6.69 -4.59 8.90
CA ILE A 26 5.78 -3.83 8.03
C ILE A 26 4.50 -3.48 8.79
N THR A 27 3.96 -4.41 9.59
CA THR A 27 2.78 -4.16 10.43
C THR A 27 3.02 -3.00 11.39
N ARG A 28 4.16 -2.98 12.09
CA ARG A 28 4.53 -1.87 13.00
C ARG A 28 4.62 -0.52 12.29
N PHE A 29 5.20 -0.47 11.08
CA PHE A 29 5.23 0.77 10.29
C PHE A 29 3.84 1.22 9.83
N LEU A 30 2.97 0.26 9.48
CA LEU A 30 1.59 0.55 9.10
C LEU A 30 0.71 0.99 10.28
N GLU A 31 1.05 0.59 11.51
CA GLU A 31 0.37 1.04 12.73
C GLU A 31 0.80 2.44 13.20
N ASP A 32 1.98 2.92 12.80
CA ASP A 32 2.50 4.22 13.21
C ASP A 32 1.74 5.39 12.51
N PRO A 33 1.06 6.27 13.24
CA PRO A 33 0.28 7.36 12.64
C PRO A 33 1.13 8.42 11.91
N ALA A 34 2.43 8.51 12.17
CA ALA A 34 3.32 9.44 11.48
C ALA A 34 3.70 8.94 10.07
N ILE A 35 3.64 7.63 9.84
CA ILE A 35 3.97 6.99 8.56
C ILE A 35 2.71 6.97 7.67
N ILE A 36 2.86 7.41 6.42
CA ILE A 36 1.78 7.40 5.41
C ILE A 36 1.95 6.31 4.36
N GLU A 37 3.17 5.84 4.14
CA GLU A 37 3.49 4.84 3.14
C GLU A 37 4.67 3.97 3.56
N VAL A 38 4.63 2.67 3.24
CA VAL A 38 5.71 1.71 3.42
C VAL A 38 6.09 1.14 2.06
N MET A 39 7.38 1.10 1.73
CA MET A 39 7.87 0.66 0.43
C MET A 39 8.95 -0.41 0.58
N LEU A 40 8.93 -1.38 -0.32
CA LEU A 40 10.05 -2.27 -0.59
C LEU A 40 10.69 -1.87 -1.91
N ASN A 41 11.97 -1.52 -1.87
CA ASN A 41 12.75 -1.25 -3.07
C ASN A 41 13.42 -2.54 -3.61
N PRO A 42 13.79 -2.58 -4.90
CA PRO A 42 14.45 -3.75 -5.51
C PRO A 42 15.78 -4.15 -4.87
N ASP A 43 16.43 -3.26 -4.12
CA ASP A 43 17.63 -3.59 -3.34
C ASP A 43 17.32 -4.34 -2.02
N GLY A 44 16.05 -4.63 -1.77
CA GLY A 44 15.56 -5.32 -0.58
C GLY A 44 15.35 -4.39 0.62
N ARG A 45 15.63 -3.09 0.52
CA ARG A 45 15.49 -2.15 1.63
C ARG A 45 14.03 -1.73 1.82
N LEU A 46 13.62 -1.67 3.09
CA LEU A 46 12.34 -1.09 3.46
C LEU A 46 12.49 0.42 3.72
N TRP A 47 11.58 1.19 3.12
CA TRP A 47 11.49 2.63 3.26
C TRP A 47 10.11 3.02 3.77
N VAL A 48 10.03 4.15 4.44
CA VAL A 48 8.78 4.74 4.90
C VAL A 48 8.71 6.19 4.44
N ASP A 49 7.52 6.66 4.12
CA ASP A 49 7.23 8.09 3.96
C ASP A 49 6.52 8.59 5.22
N GLN A 50 7.06 9.63 5.84
CA GLN A 50 6.56 10.23 7.06
C GLN A 50 6.00 11.62 6.78
N LEU A 51 4.84 11.96 7.37
CA LEU A 51 4.13 13.24 7.16
C LEU A 51 5.02 14.49 7.29
N SER A 52 5.94 14.48 8.25
CA SER A 52 6.77 15.64 8.61
C SER A 52 8.22 15.53 8.17
N GLU A 53 8.73 14.32 7.92
CA GLU A 53 10.16 14.07 7.65
C GLU A 53 10.42 13.58 6.22
N GLY A 54 9.39 13.16 5.49
CA GLY A 54 9.50 12.59 4.16
C GLY A 54 10.06 11.17 4.17
N LEU A 55 10.77 10.81 3.09
CA LEU A 55 11.28 9.47 2.86
C LEU A 55 12.46 9.11 3.76
N ALA A 56 12.34 8.01 4.50
CA ALA A 56 13.38 7.48 5.38
C ALA A 56 13.59 5.99 5.19
N TYR A 57 14.86 5.57 5.19
CA TYR A 57 15.23 4.16 5.25
C TYR A 57 15.02 3.64 6.67
N THR A 58 14.35 2.49 6.82
CA THR A 58 13.96 1.98 8.14
C THR A 58 15.07 1.26 8.90
N GLY A 59 16.19 0.94 8.24
CA GLY A 59 17.20 0.04 8.77
C GLY A 59 16.93 -1.44 8.48
N GLU A 60 15.74 -1.78 7.96
CA GLU A 60 15.30 -3.17 7.77
C GLU A 60 15.36 -3.59 6.29
N HIS A 61 15.58 -4.89 6.07
CA HIS A 61 15.57 -5.51 4.74
C HIS A 61 14.53 -6.62 4.68
N LEU A 62 14.01 -6.85 3.47
CA LEU A 62 13.17 -7.99 3.13
C LEU A 62 13.82 -8.79 2.01
N SER A 63 13.76 -10.12 2.10
CA SER A 63 14.27 -10.99 1.04
C SER A 63 13.42 -10.84 -0.23
N ALA A 64 14.03 -11.01 -1.40
CA ALA A 64 13.31 -11.01 -2.67
C ALA A 64 12.19 -12.08 -2.69
N ALA A 65 12.44 -13.25 -2.11
CA ALA A 65 11.45 -14.33 -2.01
C ALA A 65 10.23 -13.92 -1.17
N ASP A 66 10.45 -13.22 -0.05
CA ASP A 66 9.36 -12.70 0.78
C ASP A 66 8.61 -11.55 0.10
N GLY A 67 9.31 -10.64 -0.57
CA GLY A 67 8.69 -9.58 -1.36
C GLY A 67 7.79 -10.13 -2.46
N GLU A 68 8.27 -11.11 -3.22
CA GLU A 68 7.46 -11.80 -4.24
C GLU A 68 6.26 -12.53 -3.62
N ARG A 69 6.46 -13.22 -2.49
CA ARG A 69 5.40 -13.92 -1.77
C ARG A 69 4.28 -12.98 -1.34
N ILE A 70 4.61 -11.80 -0.82
CA ILE A 70 3.62 -10.76 -0.45
C ILE A 70 2.85 -10.32 -1.70
N ILE A 71 3.54 -9.94 -2.77
CA ILE A 71 2.91 -9.49 -4.02
C ILE A 71 1.93 -10.54 -4.56
N ARG A 72 2.32 -11.82 -4.55
CA ARG A 72 1.46 -12.93 -5.01
C ARG A 72 0.25 -13.16 -4.11
N LEU A 73 0.42 -13.03 -2.79
CA LEU A 73 -0.69 -13.14 -1.84
C LEU A 73 -1.70 -12.00 -2.02
N VAL A 74 -1.23 -10.77 -2.26
CA VAL A 74 -2.10 -9.63 -2.56
C VAL A 74 -2.84 -9.84 -3.88
N ALA A 75 -2.14 -10.27 -4.94
CA ALA A 75 -2.77 -10.58 -6.23
C ALA A 75 -3.88 -11.63 -6.09
N HIS A 76 -3.59 -12.73 -5.37
CA HIS A 76 -4.60 -13.75 -5.07
C HIS A 76 -5.79 -13.19 -4.29
N HIS A 77 -5.57 -12.28 -3.34
CA HIS A 77 -6.65 -11.68 -2.55
C HIS A 77 -7.66 -10.91 -3.43
N VAL A 78 -7.18 -10.18 -4.43
CA VAL A 78 -8.04 -9.41 -5.36
C VAL A 78 -8.44 -10.18 -6.62
N GLY A 79 -8.11 -11.47 -6.71
CA GLY A 79 -8.39 -12.30 -7.89
C GLY A 79 -7.61 -11.89 -9.13
N ALA A 80 -6.45 -11.24 -8.97
CA ALA A 80 -5.55 -10.85 -10.04
C ALA A 80 -4.42 -11.88 -10.24
N GLU A 81 -3.91 -11.96 -11.47
CA GLU A 81 -2.72 -12.74 -11.80
C GLU A 81 -1.49 -11.83 -11.87
N VAL A 82 -0.39 -12.27 -11.26
CA VAL A 82 0.89 -11.55 -11.28
C VAL A 82 2.05 -12.49 -11.63
N HIS A 83 2.78 -12.16 -12.69
CA HIS A 83 3.90 -12.94 -13.22
C HIS A 83 4.72 -12.12 -14.22
N SER A 84 5.81 -12.63 -14.77
CA SER A 84 6.71 -11.87 -15.66
C SER A 84 6.03 -11.23 -16.89
N ARG A 85 4.98 -11.85 -17.44
CA ARG A 85 4.16 -11.30 -18.54
C ARG A 85 3.04 -10.33 -18.11
N SER A 86 2.74 -10.25 -16.81
CA SER A 86 1.74 -9.37 -16.18
C SER A 86 2.29 -8.99 -14.81
N PRO A 87 3.35 -8.15 -14.77
CA PRO A 87 4.21 -8.04 -13.60
C PRO A 87 3.68 -7.07 -12.54
N ARG A 88 2.51 -6.46 -12.75
CA ARG A 88 1.96 -5.40 -11.90
C ARG A 88 0.70 -5.89 -11.21
N VAL A 89 0.50 -5.48 -9.97
CA VAL A 89 -0.74 -5.68 -9.23
C VAL A 89 -1.07 -4.41 -8.47
N SER A 90 -2.34 -4.01 -8.56
CA SER A 90 -2.93 -2.90 -7.80
C SER A 90 -4.07 -3.48 -6.97
N ALA A 91 -4.13 -3.15 -5.69
CA ALA A 91 -5.11 -3.72 -4.77
C ALA A 91 -5.44 -2.77 -3.62
N GLU A 92 -6.58 -3.01 -2.98
CA GLU A 92 -6.89 -2.51 -1.64
C GLU A 92 -6.72 -3.68 -0.65
N LEU A 93 -6.02 -3.45 0.44
CA LEU A 93 -5.78 -4.46 1.46
C LEU A 93 -7.03 -4.63 2.34
N PRO A 94 -7.32 -5.85 2.78
CA PRO A 94 -8.52 -6.13 3.55
C PRO A 94 -8.47 -5.48 4.94
N GLU A 95 -9.65 -5.21 5.51
CA GLU A 95 -9.87 -4.69 6.88
C GLU A 95 -9.49 -3.20 7.06
N THR A 96 -8.29 -2.81 6.64
CA THR A 96 -7.70 -1.50 6.93
C THR A 96 -7.72 -0.55 5.72
N GLY A 97 -7.93 -1.06 4.51
CA GLY A 97 -8.15 -0.26 3.31
C GLY A 97 -6.89 0.37 2.72
N GLU A 98 -5.69 -0.04 3.13
CA GLU A 98 -4.46 0.46 2.50
C GLU A 98 -4.42 0.09 1.02
N ARG A 99 -3.89 0.99 0.21
CA ARG A 99 -3.66 0.75 -1.21
C ARG A 99 -2.31 0.08 -1.38
N PHE A 100 -2.26 -0.94 -2.22
CA PHE A 100 -1.07 -1.70 -2.53
C PHE A 100 -0.76 -1.61 -4.02
N GLU A 101 0.49 -1.33 -4.34
CA GLU A 101 1.05 -1.42 -5.69
C GLU A 101 2.27 -2.33 -5.66
N GLY A 102 2.24 -3.44 -6.38
CA GLY A 102 3.33 -4.40 -6.46
C GLY A 102 3.85 -4.57 -7.88
N VAL A 103 5.16 -4.73 -8.03
CA VAL A 103 5.81 -4.94 -9.32
C VAL A 103 6.85 -6.06 -9.22
N LEU A 104 6.81 -7.01 -10.16
CA LEU A 104 7.76 -8.10 -10.32
C LEU A 104 8.70 -7.87 -11.51
N PRO A 105 9.82 -8.60 -11.59
CA PRO A 105 10.61 -8.70 -12.82
C PRO A 105 9.77 -9.11 -14.03
N PRO A 106 10.08 -8.62 -15.24
CA PRO A 106 11.29 -7.88 -15.59
C PRO A 106 11.18 -6.35 -15.51
N VAL A 107 10.04 -5.79 -15.07
CA VAL A 107 9.87 -4.32 -15.00
C VAL A 107 10.80 -3.69 -13.95
N VAL A 108 11.09 -4.45 -12.90
CA VAL A 108 12.06 -4.12 -11.85
C VAL A 108 13.10 -5.25 -11.75
N THR A 109 14.28 -4.97 -11.21
CA THR A 109 15.37 -5.95 -11.07
C THR A 109 15.07 -7.04 -10.03
N ALA A 110 14.24 -6.73 -9.04
CA ALA A 110 13.75 -7.61 -7.99
C ALA A 110 12.37 -7.11 -7.51
N PRO A 111 11.57 -7.95 -6.82
CA PRO A 111 10.25 -7.59 -6.33
C PRO A 111 10.25 -6.28 -5.54
N ALA A 112 9.32 -5.38 -5.89
CA ALA A 112 9.15 -4.10 -5.23
C ALA A 112 7.66 -3.83 -4.99
N PHE A 113 7.32 -3.12 -3.93
CA PHE A 113 5.94 -2.71 -3.69
C PHE A 113 5.86 -1.43 -2.85
N ALA A 114 4.70 -0.80 -2.87
CA ALA A 114 4.32 0.28 -1.98
C ALA A 114 2.96 -0.03 -1.33
N ILE A 115 2.84 0.28 -0.04
CA ILE A 115 1.62 0.18 0.76
C ILE A 115 1.31 1.55 1.31
N ARG A 116 0.30 2.20 0.76
CA ARG A 116 -0.11 3.56 1.12
C ARG A 116 -1.38 3.55 1.94
N LYS A 117 -1.34 4.20 3.10
CA LYS A 117 -2.51 4.31 3.98
C LYS A 117 -3.63 5.13 3.31
N PRO A 118 -4.91 4.89 3.70
CA PRO A 118 -5.99 5.80 3.37
C PRO A 118 -5.66 7.22 3.84
N ALA A 119 -6.14 8.22 3.11
CA ALA A 119 -6.00 9.60 3.55
C ALA A 119 -6.78 9.79 4.86
N VAL A 120 -6.09 10.07 5.96
CA VAL A 120 -6.71 10.29 7.28
C VAL A 120 -7.19 11.74 7.44
N ALA A 121 -6.55 12.69 6.74
CA ALA A 121 -6.93 14.10 6.74
C ALA A 121 -7.58 14.48 5.41
N VAL A 122 -8.86 14.86 5.46
CA VAL A 122 -9.54 15.57 4.37
C VAL A 122 -9.30 17.06 4.62
N PHE A 123 -8.36 17.65 3.88
CA PHE A 123 -8.16 19.09 3.93
C PHE A 123 -9.30 19.80 3.22
N THR A 124 -9.96 20.70 3.94
CA THR A 124 -10.96 21.59 3.38
C THR A 124 -10.29 22.64 2.50
N LEU A 125 -11.06 23.28 1.61
CA LEU A 125 -10.55 24.43 0.87
C LEU A 125 -10.08 25.56 1.81
N ASP A 126 -10.70 25.70 2.98
CA ASP A 126 -10.28 26.69 3.98
C ASP A 126 -8.93 26.35 4.63
N ASP A 127 -8.60 25.06 4.81
CA ASP A 127 -7.28 24.63 5.28
C ASP A 127 -6.18 25.02 4.28
N TYR A 128 -6.45 24.90 2.98
CA TYR A 128 -5.51 25.34 1.94
C TYR A 128 -5.34 26.86 1.91
N VAL A 129 -6.40 27.63 2.20
CA VAL A 129 -6.31 29.09 2.35
C VAL A 129 -5.48 29.46 3.58
N ALA A 130 -5.73 28.81 4.72
CA ALA A 130 -4.98 29.03 5.95
C ALA A 130 -3.48 28.70 5.80
N ALA A 131 -3.15 27.68 5.00
CA ALA A 131 -1.77 27.31 4.67
C ALA A 131 -1.11 28.22 3.61
N GLY A 132 -1.85 29.18 3.02
CA GLY A 132 -1.35 30.05 1.96
C GLY A 132 -1.10 29.34 0.62
N ILE A 133 -1.65 28.13 0.44
CA ILE A 133 -1.52 27.33 -0.79
C ILE A 133 -2.42 27.89 -1.90
N MET A 134 -3.57 28.49 -1.53
CA MET A 134 -4.49 29.16 -2.46
C MET A 134 -5.15 30.38 -1.82
N THR A 135 -5.79 31.22 -2.64
CA THR A 135 -6.55 32.39 -2.16
C THR A 135 -7.99 32.03 -1.80
N ALA A 136 -8.62 32.85 -0.96
CA ALA A 136 -10.03 32.68 -0.61
C ALA A 136 -10.96 32.78 -1.84
N GLU A 137 -10.59 33.57 -2.85
CA GLU A 137 -11.33 33.70 -4.10
C GLU A 137 -11.26 32.42 -4.96
N GLN A 138 -10.08 31.79 -5.03
CA GLN A 138 -9.91 30.48 -5.67
C GLN A 138 -10.74 29.41 -4.95
N ALA A 139 -10.72 29.40 -3.62
CA ALA A 139 -11.54 28.49 -2.82
C ALA A 139 -13.05 28.71 -3.05
N ALA A 140 -13.51 29.96 -3.18
CA ALA A 140 -14.91 30.27 -3.47
C ALA A 140 -15.35 29.78 -4.87
N THR A 141 -14.45 29.82 -5.86
CA THR A 141 -14.73 29.39 -7.23
C THR A 141 -14.92 27.87 -7.35
N LEU A 142 -14.34 27.07 -6.45
CA LEU A 142 -14.37 25.60 -6.47
C LEU A 142 -15.51 24.98 -5.63
N ARG A 143 -16.28 25.78 -4.88
CA ARG A 143 -17.43 25.33 -4.07
C ARG A 143 -18.70 25.26 -4.90
#